data_AF-A0A7C1LX53-F1
#
_entry.id   AF-A0A7C1LX53-F1
#
_cell.length_a   1.000
_cell.length_b   1.000
_cell.length_c   1.000
_cell.angle_alpha   90.00
_cell.angle_beta   90.00
_cell.angle_gamma   90.00
#
_symmetry.space_group_name_H-M   'P 1'
#
loop_
_entity.id
_entity.type
_entity.pdbx_description
1 polymer ?
#
loop_
_entity_poly.entity_id
_entity_poly.type
_entity_poly.pdbx_seq_one_letter_code
_entity_poly.pdbx_strand_id
1 'polypeptide(L)'
;MKECENLNSSEIAVLIICCDVCNNSPNCHVSREKITKKILLKKPVKILKTLISSGFILKHPTSGSMTYAITKRGIDCVNKNRK
;
A
#
# COMPACT_ATOMS: atom_id res chain seq x y z
N MET A 1 7.83 -4.79 -12.84
CA MET A 1 6.73 -4.88 -11.85
C MET A 1 7.07 -6.03 -10.90
N LYS A 2 7.07 -5.84 -9.58
CA LYS A 2 7.39 -6.94 -8.65
C LYS A 2 6.18 -7.84 -8.41
N GLU A 3 6.42 -9.15 -8.33
CA GLU A 3 5.44 -10.13 -7.86
C GLU A 3 5.35 -10.16 -6.33
N CYS A 4 4.22 -10.66 -5.81
CA CYS A 4 3.94 -10.69 -4.37
C CYS A 4 5.01 -11.47 -3.59
N GLU A 5 5.47 -12.60 -4.15
CA GLU A 5 6.52 -13.46 -3.58
C GLU A 5 7.90 -12.77 -3.52
N ASN A 6 8.10 -11.71 -4.32
CA ASN A 6 9.35 -10.96 -4.39
C ASN A 6 9.35 -9.71 -3.49
N LEU A 7 8.31 -9.52 -2.68
CA LEU A 7 8.27 -8.46 -1.67
C LEU A 7 9.08 -8.88 -0.44
N ASN A 8 9.97 -8.01 0.02
CA ASN A 8 10.66 -8.25 1.30
C ASN A 8 9.73 -7.98 2.49
N SER A 9 10.15 -8.37 3.70
CA SER A 9 9.36 -8.25 4.93
C SER A 9 8.91 -6.81 5.22
N SER A 10 9.73 -5.81 4.90
CA SER A 10 9.36 -4.39 5.09
C SER A 10 8.31 -3.94 4.06
N GLU A 11 8.44 -4.38 2.81
CA GLU A 11 7.45 -4.11 1.76
C GLU A 11 6.10 -4.76 2.08
N ILE A 12 6.11 -6.01 2.54
CA ILE A 12 4.91 -6.73 3.00
C ILE A 12 4.26 -6.01 4.18
N ALA A 13 5.04 -5.63 5.20
CA ALA A 13 4.52 -4.91 6.36
C ALA A 13 3.83 -3.59 5.98
N VAL A 14 4.45 -2.80 5.09
CA VAL A 14 3.83 -1.57 4.59
C VAL A 14 2.56 -1.87 3.79
N LEU A 15 2.56 -2.92 2.97
CA LEU A 15 1.39 -3.30 2.18
C LEU A 15 0.21 -3.72 3.09
N ILE A 16 0.49 -4.48 4.15
CA ILE A 16 -0.51 -4.86 5.18
C ILE A 16 -1.09 -3.61 5.84
N ILE A 17 -0.24 -2.68 6.28
CA ILE A 17 -0.69 -1.42 6.89
C ILE A 17 -1.56 -0.61 5.91
N CYS A 18 -1.17 -0.54 4.63
CA CYS A 18 -1.99 0.12 3.62
C CYS A 18 -3.35 -0.53 3.47
N CYS A 19 -3.40 -1.87 3.48
CA CYS A 19 -4.62 -2.66 3.41
C CYS A 19 -5.54 -2.38 4.61
N ASP A 20 -4.99 -2.34 5.82
CA ASP A 20 -5.73 -2.05 7.06
C ASP A 20 -6.24 -0.61 7.09
N VAL A 21 -5.44 0.36 6.66
CA VAL A 21 -5.87 1.76 6.52
C VAL A 21 -6.97 1.89 5.47
N CYS A 22 -6.97 1.02 4.46
CA CYS A 22 -7.95 0.99 3.39
C CYS A 22 -9.16 0.07 3.66
N ASN A 23 -9.31 -0.48 4.87
CA ASN A 23 -10.36 -1.44 5.22
C ASN A 23 -10.50 -2.59 4.20
N ASN A 24 -9.38 -3.07 3.65
CA ASN A 24 -9.33 -4.09 2.59
C ASN A 24 -10.19 -3.75 1.34
N SER A 25 -10.45 -2.47 1.06
CA SER A 25 -11.30 -2.04 -0.04
C SER A 25 -10.50 -1.34 -1.14
N PRO A 26 -10.68 -1.73 -2.41
CA PRO A 26 -10.02 -1.07 -3.53
C PRO A 26 -10.60 0.30 -3.86
N ASN A 27 -11.78 0.63 -3.33
CA ASN A 27 -12.43 1.93 -3.49
C ASN A 27 -12.05 2.92 -2.37
N CYS A 28 -11.07 2.57 -1.53
CA CYS A 28 -10.64 3.44 -0.46
C CYS A 28 -9.72 4.55 -0.98
N HIS A 29 -10.00 5.80 -0.61
CA HIS A 29 -9.19 6.95 -0.93
C HIS A 29 -8.59 7.56 0.34
N VAL A 30 -7.32 7.25 0.64
CA VAL A 30 -6.63 7.75 1.83
C VAL A 30 -5.45 8.65 1.48
N SER A 31 -5.25 9.71 2.26
CA SER A 31 -4.09 10.57 2.09
C SER A 31 -2.79 9.82 2.43
N ARG A 32 -1.68 10.24 1.81
CA ARG A 32 -0.35 9.70 2.11
C ARG A 32 -0.02 9.76 3.60
N GLU A 33 -0.37 10.86 4.24
CA GLU A 33 -0.10 11.11 5.65
C GLU A 33 -0.79 10.08 6.55
N LYS A 34 -2.04 9.71 6.25
CA LYS A 34 -2.80 8.72 7.01
C LYS A 34 -2.14 7.34 6.95
N ILE A 35 -1.56 6.98 5.80
CA ILE A 35 -0.78 5.76 5.64
C ILE A 35 0.54 5.88 6.42
N THR A 36 1.34 6.92 6.15
CA THR A 36 2.70 7.03 6.71
C THR A 36 2.71 7.21 8.22
N LYS A 37 1.67 7.81 8.82
CA LYS A 37 1.53 7.91 10.29
C LYS A 37 1.44 6.55 10.98
N LYS A 38 0.97 5.50 10.30
CA LYS A 38 0.89 4.15 10.87
C LYS A 38 2.15 3.30 10.63
N ILE A 39 3.09 3.77 9.82
CA ILE A 39 4.29 3.00 9.48
C ILE A 39 5.44 3.39 10.41
N LEU A 40 5.88 2.45 11.26
CA LEU A 40 7.00 2.65 12.19
C LEU A 40 8.39 2.40 11.55
N LEU A 41 8.43 2.02 10.27
CA LEU A 41 9.66 1.69 9.55
C LEU A 41 10.44 2.93 9.10
N LYS A 42 11.78 2.80 9.00
CA LYS A 42 12.62 3.83 8.38
C LYS A 42 12.32 3.93 6.88
N LYS A 43 12.17 5.16 6.37
CA LYS A 43 11.95 5.49 4.95
C LYS A 43 10.66 4.88 4.33
N PRO A 44 9.48 5.04 4.95
CA PRO A 44 8.22 4.43 4.49
C PRO A 44 7.82 4.90 3.08
N VAL A 45 8.22 6.12 2.72
CA VAL A 45 7.98 6.74 1.42
C VAL A 45 8.62 5.96 0.27
N LYS A 46 9.85 5.44 0.47
CA LYS A 46 10.56 4.70 -0.58
C LYS A 46 9.85 3.38 -0.88
N ILE A 47 9.46 2.67 0.18
CA ILE A 47 8.69 1.43 0.09
C ILE A 47 7.34 1.68 -0.59
N LEU A 48 6.63 2.73 -0.18
CA LEU A 48 5.34 3.09 -0.79
C LEU A 48 5.48 3.34 -2.29
N LYS A 49 6.53 4.04 -2.75
CA LYS A 49 6.81 4.24 -4.18
C LYS A 49 7.02 2.90 -4.91
N THR A 50 7.74 1.95 -4.31
CA THR A 50 7.94 0.61 -4.89
C THR A 50 6.64 -0.16 -5.01
N LEU A 51 5.77 -0.10 -4.00
CA LEU A 51 4.46 -0.76 -4.02
C LEU A 51 3.54 -0.16 -5.09
N ILE A 52 3.62 1.16 -5.30
CA ILE A 52 2.91 1.85 -6.38
C ILE A 52 3.43 1.43 -7.75
N SER A 53 4.75 1.48 -7.98
CA SER A 53 5.34 1.07 -9.26
C SER A 53 5.14 -0.42 -9.56
N SER A 54 4.89 -1.23 -8.53
CA SER A 54 4.58 -2.65 -8.67
C SER A 54 3.07 -2.95 -8.78
N GLY A 55 2.21 -1.93 -8.74
CA GLY A 55 0.76 -2.06 -8.95
C GLY A 55 -0.03 -2.63 -7.77
N PHE A 56 0.55 -2.69 -6.57
CA PHE A 56 -0.17 -3.09 -5.35
C PHE A 56 -0.96 -1.94 -4.74
N ILE A 57 -0.55 -0.70 -5.02
CA ILE A 57 -1.19 0.53 -4.55
C ILE A 57 -1.38 1.46 -5.74
N LEU A 58 -2.56 2.04 -5.86
CA LEU A 58 -2.90 3.01 -6.88
C LEU A 58 -2.88 4.42 -6.28
N LYS A 59 -2.43 5.39 -7.07
CA LYS A 59 -2.38 6.80 -6.71
C LYS A 59 -3.49 7.53 -7.47
N HIS A 60 -4.39 8.19 -6.76
CA HIS A 60 -5.50 8.95 -7.34
C HIS A 60 -5.36 10.45 -7.06
N PRO A 61 -5.42 11.31 -8.09
CA PRO A 61 -5.49 12.75 -7.86
C PRO A 61 -6.88 13.12 -7.32
N THR A 62 -6.91 14.05 -6.37
CA THR A 62 -8.10 14.72 -5.86
C THR A 62 -7.90 16.23 -5.98
N SER A 63 -8.97 17.04 -5.98
CA SER A 63 -8.85 18.51 -6.05
C SER A 63 -7.99 19.03 -4.89
N GLY A 64 -6.72 19.32 -5.16
CA GLY A 64 -5.75 19.85 -4.19
C GLY A 64 -4.86 18.83 -3.46
N SER A 65 -5.03 17.51 -3.67
CA SER A 65 -4.15 16.52 -3.01
C SER A 65 -4.05 15.19 -3.76
N MET A 66 -3.26 14.25 -3.23
CA MET A 66 -3.16 12.89 -3.76
C MET A 66 -3.67 11.91 -2.71
N THR A 67 -4.58 11.03 -3.14
CA THR A 67 -5.03 9.88 -2.36
C THR A 67 -4.43 8.60 -2.92
N TYR A 68 -4.49 7.56 -2.10
CA TYR A 68 -3.92 6.25 -2.37
C TYR A 68 -5.00 5.22 -2.06
N ALA A 69 -5.09 4.22 -2.93
CA ALA A 69 -6.00 3.10 -2.80
C ALA A 69 -5.20 1.80 -2.90
N ILE A 70 -5.57 0.78 -2.13
CA ILE A 70 -5.01 -0.55 -2.36
C ILE A 70 -5.65 -1.16 -3.61
N THR A 71 -4.91 -1.89 -4.43
CA THR A 71 -5.50 -2.58 -5.59
C THR A 71 -6.03 -3.95 -5.18
N LYS A 72 -6.87 -4.57 -6.03
CA LYS A 72 -7.26 -5.99 -5.85
C LYS A 72 -6.03 -6.90 -5.72
N ARG A 73 -5.01 -6.67 -6.55
CA ARG A 73 -3.70 -7.36 -6.47
C ARG A 73 -3.02 -7.15 -5.12
N GLY A 74 -3.08 -5.94 -4.56
CA GLY A 74 -2.58 -5.64 -3.21
C GLY A 74 -3.29 -6.45 -2.13
N ILE A 75 -4.62 -6.50 -2.17
CA ILE A 75 -5.44 -7.27 -1.23
C ILE A 75 -5.14 -8.76 -1.33
N ASP A 76 -5.10 -9.31 -2.55
CA ASP A 76 -4.77 -10.73 -2.78
C ASP A 76 -3.39 -11.08 -2.23
N CYS A 77 -2.41 -10.18 -2.41
CA CYS A 77 -1.07 -10.36 -1.88
C CYS A 77 -1.04 -10.35 -0.35
N VAL A 78 -1.77 -9.45 0.30
CA VAL A 78 -1.91 -9.42 1.76
C VAL A 78 -2.55 -10.70 2.29
N ASN A 79 -3.62 -11.17 1.64
CA ASN A 79 -4.32 -12.40 2.03
C ASN A 79 -3.43 -13.64 1.93
N LYS A 80 -2.49 -13.69 0.97
CA LYS A 80 -1.49 -14.77 0.88
C LYS A 80 -0.47 -14.75 2.02
N ASN A 81 -0.11 -13.57 2.53
CA ASN A 81 0.92 -13.39 3.55
C ASN A 81 0.37 -13.34 4.99
N ARG A 82 -0.95 -13.40 5.18
CA ARG A 82 -1.62 -13.48 6.49
C ARG A 82 -1.88 -14.92 6.96
N LYS A 83 -1.56 -15.92 6.14
CA LYS A 83 -1.65 -17.35 6.49
C LYS A 83 -0.41 -17.78 7.25
#